data_AF-N1UIY0-F1
#
_entry.id   AF-N1UIY0-F1
#
_cell.length_a   1.000
_cell.length_b   1.000
_cell.length_c   1.000
_cell.angle_alpha   90.00
_cell.angle_beta   90.00
_cell.angle_gamma   90.00
#
_symmetry.space_group_name_H-M   'P 1'
#
loop_
_entity.id
_entity.type
_entity.pdbx_description
1 polymer ?
#
loop_
_entity_poly.entity_id
_entity_poly.type
_entity_poly.pdbx_seq_one_letter_code
_entity_poly.pdbx_strand_id
1 'polypeptide(L)'
;MKVLYIAPLPPPINGHSLVSKEFYDSIISEHNVEVINLRKQSLKEGMDSIQRVVEILKVLVRTFFKKSKTDAVYFTISESLAGNLKDVLIYMICFNLLPKMYIHLHGGSLKRLLFDKYPWVFILNRFFIKRVGGVILSGDSHLEIFRDYVDQKKVSIIPNFAQDYLFLSEKTIRRKFDQLSSIRLLFISNMIPLKGYLILLEGFLALKADLQKKYVLEFAGRFNTEEERSIFEEKIKGKKTFGITV
;
A
#
# COMPACT_ATOMS: atom_id res chain seq x y z
N MET A 1 19.47 -12.12 -17.00
CA MET A 1 18.75 -13.18 -16.24
C MET A 1 17.31 -13.24 -16.71
N LYS A 2 16.64 -14.39 -16.54
CA LYS A 2 15.20 -14.51 -16.70
C LYS A 2 14.49 -14.36 -15.36
N VAL A 3 13.67 -13.33 -15.23
CA VAL A 3 12.97 -13.00 -13.98
C VAL A 3 11.48 -13.31 -14.12
N LEU A 4 10.93 -14.08 -13.19
CA LEU A 4 9.48 -14.25 -13.07
C LEU A 4 8.94 -13.18 -12.12
N TYR A 5 8.16 -12.25 -12.66
CA TYR A 5 7.66 -11.08 -11.97
C TYR A 5 6.19 -11.26 -11.59
N ILE A 6 5.93 -11.58 -10.33
CA ILE A 6 4.60 -11.88 -9.80
C ILE A 6 4.13 -10.71 -8.91
N ALA A 7 3.48 -9.73 -9.51
CA ALA A 7 3.09 -8.50 -8.83
C ALA A 7 1.86 -7.84 -9.49
N PRO A 8 1.12 -6.96 -8.78
CA PRO A 8 0.05 -6.19 -9.40
C PRO A 8 0.64 -5.11 -10.32
N LEU A 9 0.29 -5.12 -11.60
CA LEU A 9 0.60 -4.02 -12.53
C LEU A 9 -0.69 -3.27 -12.93
N PRO A 10 -0.63 -1.95 -13.15
CA PRO A 10 -1.79 -1.15 -13.55
C PRO A 10 -2.48 -1.63 -14.84
N PRO A 11 -3.76 -1.29 -15.06
CA PRO A 11 -4.71 -0.62 -14.14
C PRO A 11 -5.38 -1.58 -13.12
N PRO A 12 -5.91 -1.08 -11.97
CA PRO A 12 -5.95 0.33 -11.53
C PRO A 12 -4.62 0.82 -10.94
N ILE A 13 -4.38 2.14 -11.01
CA ILE A 13 -3.22 2.78 -10.36
C ILE A 13 -3.55 2.98 -8.87
N ASN A 14 -2.77 2.35 -8.01
CA ASN A 14 -2.74 2.55 -6.57
C ASN A 14 -1.28 2.49 -6.10
N GLY A 15 -1.01 2.74 -4.81
CA GLY A 15 0.36 2.74 -4.29
C GLY A 15 1.13 1.44 -4.59
N HIS A 16 0.48 0.28 -4.45
CA HIS A 16 1.14 -1.01 -4.68
C HIS A 16 1.44 -1.27 -6.17
N SER A 17 0.48 -0.96 -7.06
CA SER A 17 0.63 -1.17 -8.50
C SER A 17 1.56 -0.13 -9.13
N LEU A 18 1.65 1.07 -8.56
CA LEU A 18 2.61 2.09 -8.97
C LEU A 18 4.04 1.65 -8.64
N VAL A 19 4.33 1.29 -7.38
CA VAL A 19 5.68 0.83 -6.99
C VAL A 19 6.09 -0.40 -7.80
N SER A 20 5.16 -1.35 -7.99
CA SER A 20 5.41 -2.53 -8.81
C SER A 20 5.65 -2.19 -10.28
N LYS A 21 5.04 -1.13 -10.80
CA LYS A 21 5.28 -0.67 -12.18
C LYS A 21 6.64 -0.02 -12.32
N GLU A 22 6.98 0.94 -11.45
CA GLU A 22 8.29 1.62 -11.52
C GLU A 22 9.44 0.61 -11.40
N PHE A 23 9.31 -0.38 -10.50
CA PHE A 23 10.31 -1.43 -10.41
C PHE A 23 10.37 -2.30 -11.68
N TYR A 24 9.23 -2.71 -12.23
CA TYR A 24 9.18 -3.47 -13.49
C TYR A 24 9.84 -2.72 -14.65
N ASP A 25 9.50 -1.43 -14.82
CA ASP A 25 10.04 -0.58 -15.88
C ASP A 25 11.56 -0.38 -15.73
N SER A 26 12.07 -0.38 -14.49
CA SER A 26 13.52 -0.28 -14.23
C SER A 26 14.33 -1.54 -14.59
N ILE A 27 13.74 -2.74 -14.52
CA ILE A 27 14.47 -4.00 -14.71
C ILE A 27 14.32 -4.60 -16.12
N ILE A 28 13.31 -4.18 -16.88
CA ILE A 28 13.03 -4.74 -18.21
C ILE A 28 14.09 -4.39 -19.25
N SER A 29 14.84 -3.30 -19.04
CA SER A 29 15.96 -2.88 -19.89
C SER A 29 17.16 -3.83 -19.82
N GLU A 30 17.38 -4.46 -18.67
CA GLU A 30 18.57 -5.27 -18.40
C GLU A 30 18.28 -6.78 -18.31
N HIS A 31 17.02 -7.16 -18.14
CA HIS A 31 16.61 -8.53 -17.86
C HIS A 31 15.44 -8.99 -18.73
N ASN A 32 15.35 -10.31 -18.95
CA ASN A 32 14.19 -10.91 -19.60
C ASN A 32 13.11 -11.17 -18.55
N VAL A 33 12.07 -10.33 -18.52
CA VAL A 33 11.05 -10.35 -17.46
C VAL A 33 9.76 -10.99 -17.97
N GLU A 34 9.34 -12.09 -17.34
CA GLU A 34 8.03 -12.69 -17.56
C GLU A 34 7.05 -12.29 -16.45
N VAL A 35 5.96 -11.64 -16.83
CA VAL A 35 4.99 -11.11 -15.87
C VAL A 35 3.83 -12.07 -15.59
N ILE A 36 3.49 -12.23 -14.31
CA ILE A 36 2.22 -12.77 -13.84
C ILE A 36 1.53 -11.67 -13.02
N ASN A 37 0.58 -10.98 -13.66
CA ASN A 37 -0.08 -9.83 -13.04
C ASN A 37 -1.12 -10.27 -12.01
N LEU A 38 -0.96 -9.83 -10.77
CA LEU A 38 -1.88 -10.09 -9.64
C LEU A 38 -3.02 -9.06 -9.55
N ARG A 39 -3.63 -8.67 -10.67
CA ARG A 39 -4.65 -7.61 -10.70
C ARG A 39 -5.72 -7.84 -9.63
N LYS A 40 -5.97 -6.82 -8.82
CA LYS A 40 -7.22 -6.71 -8.05
C LYS A 40 -8.20 -5.97 -8.95
N GLN A 41 -9.18 -6.68 -9.52
CA GLN A 41 -10.29 -5.99 -10.18
C GLN A 41 -11.08 -5.15 -9.17
N SER A 42 -11.56 -3.99 -9.63
CA SER A 42 -12.50 -3.15 -8.90
C SER A 42 -13.78 -3.95 -8.63
N LEU A 43 -14.15 -4.04 -7.35
CA LEU A 43 -15.35 -4.67 -6.83
C LEU A 43 -16.59 -4.20 -7.63
N LYS A 44 -17.21 -5.09 -8.40
CA LYS A 44 -18.59 -4.95 -8.86
C LYS A 44 -19.39 -6.05 -8.20
N GLU A 45 -20.31 -5.68 -7.32
CA GLU A 45 -21.12 -6.62 -6.55
C GLU A 45 -21.93 -7.56 -7.47
N GLY A 46 -21.94 -8.87 -7.16
CA GLY A 46 -23.01 -9.77 -7.61
C GLY A 46 -22.62 -11.17 -8.12
N MET A 47 -21.42 -11.41 -8.68
CA MET A 47 -21.03 -12.72 -9.25
C MET A 47 -19.53 -13.08 -9.01
N ASP A 48 -18.96 -12.51 -7.95
CA ASP A 48 -17.52 -12.27 -7.81
C ASP A 48 -16.66 -13.46 -7.32
N SER A 49 -17.23 -14.48 -6.66
CA SER A 49 -16.41 -15.53 -6.02
C SER A 49 -15.79 -16.50 -7.01
N ILE A 50 -16.56 -16.99 -7.98
CA ILE A 50 -16.09 -17.98 -8.97
C ILE A 50 -15.04 -17.37 -9.89
N GLN A 51 -15.24 -16.14 -10.36
CA GLN A 51 -14.28 -15.45 -11.22
C GLN A 51 -12.94 -15.26 -10.51
N ARG A 52 -12.95 -14.85 -9.23
CA ARG A 52 -11.73 -14.74 -8.41
C ARG A 52 -11.01 -16.07 -8.25
N VAL A 53 -11.74 -17.17 -8.04
CA VAL A 53 -11.14 -18.52 -7.96
C VAL A 53 -10.48 -18.91 -9.28
N VAL A 54 -11.15 -18.69 -10.42
CA VAL A 54 -10.59 -18.96 -11.75
C VAL A 54 -9.34 -18.10 -12.01
N GLU A 55 -9.33 -16.84 -11.61
CA GLU A 55 -8.16 -15.96 -11.73
C GLU A 55 -6.99 -16.46 -10.89
N ILE A 56 -7.24 -16.87 -9.64
CA ILE A 56 -6.22 -17.46 -8.77
C ILE A 56 -5.67 -18.73 -9.41
N LEU A 57 -6.52 -19.63 -9.91
CA LEU A 57 -6.10 -20.84 -10.60
C LEU A 57 -5.25 -20.53 -11.83
N LYS A 58 -5.65 -19.54 -12.65
CA LYS A 58 -4.85 -19.07 -13.79
C LYS A 58 -3.47 -18.58 -13.37
N VAL A 59 -3.38 -17.82 -12.27
CA VAL A 59 -2.10 -17.39 -11.70
C VAL A 59 -1.24 -18.59 -11.32
N LEU A 60 -1.79 -19.57 -10.59
CA LEU A 60 -1.06 -20.76 -10.15
C LEU A 60 -0.56 -21.60 -11.33
N VAL A 61 -1.42 -21.85 -12.32
CA VAL A 61 -1.07 -22.61 -13.53
C VAL A 61 0.03 -21.89 -14.33
N ARG A 62 -0.10 -20.58 -14.54
CA ARG A 62 0.94 -19.79 -15.22
C ARG A 62 2.26 -19.83 -14.47
N THR A 63 2.23 -19.70 -13.14
CA THR A 63 3.42 -19.80 -12.29
C THR A 63 4.06 -21.18 -12.45
N PHE A 64 3.27 -22.26 -12.42
CA PHE A 64 3.76 -23.62 -12.56
C PHE A 64 4.53 -23.85 -13.87
N PHE A 65 4.00 -23.37 -14.99
CA PHE A 65 4.66 -23.51 -16.29
C PHE A 65 5.89 -22.58 -16.45
N LYS A 66 5.78 -21.33 -16.02
CA LYS A 66 6.83 -20.31 -16.24
C LYS A 66 8.03 -20.44 -15.29
N LYS A 67 7.88 -21.07 -14.12
CA LYS A 67 8.98 -21.28 -13.17
C LYS A 67 10.16 -22.07 -13.77
N SER A 68 9.89 -23.00 -14.69
CA SER A 68 10.87 -23.96 -15.23
C SER A 68 12.06 -23.30 -15.95
N LYS A 69 11.88 -22.08 -16.48
CA LYS A 69 12.90 -21.36 -17.24
C LYS A 69 13.47 -20.14 -16.50
N THR A 70 13.16 -20.01 -15.21
CA THR A 70 13.39 -18.77 -14.45
C THR A 70 14.66 -18.84 -13.60
N ASP A 71 15.45 -17.76 -13.62
CA ASP A 71 16.65 -17.61 -12.79
C ASP A 71 16.32 -17.02 -11.42
N ALA A 72 15.37 -16.08 -11.34
CA ALA A 72 14.95 -15.42 -10.10
C ALA A 72 13.46 -15.07 -10.11
N VAL A 73 12.84 -15.03 -8.94
CA VAL A 73 11.41 -14.68 -8.78
C VAL A 73 11.29 -13.40 -7.96
N TYR A 74 10.60 -12.39 -8.49
CA TYR A 74 10.12 -11.27 -7.69
C TYR A 74 8.64 -11.50 -7.36
N PHE A 75 8.26 -11.33 -6.10
CA PHE A 75 6.92 -11.66 -5.65
C PHE A 75 6.37 -10.69 -4.60
N THR A 76 5.28 -9.99 -4.89
CA THR A 76 4.58 -9.19 -3.88
C THR A 76 3.64 -10.06 -3.05
N ILE A 77 3.77 -10.01 -1.72
CA ILE A 77 2.97 -10.83 -0.79
C ILE A 77 1.73 -10.09 -0.28
N SER A 78 0.72 -10.85 0.15
CA SER A 78 -0.58 -10.35 0.58
C SER A 78 -0.74 -10.39 2.11
N GLU A 79 -1.44 -9.39 2.62
CA GLU A 79 -1.77 -9.21 4.05
C GLU A 79 -3.20 -9.68 4.40
N SER A 80 -3.96 -10.19 3.44
CA SER A 80 -5.26 -10.84 3.68
C SER A 80 -5.14 -12.36 3.71
N LEU A 81 -6.05 -13.04 4.43
CA LEU A 81 -6.00 -14.49 4.62
C LEU A 81 -6.09 -15.25 3.29
N ALA A 82 -7.09 -14.91 2.45
CA ALA A 82 -7.27 -15.53 1.14
C ALA A 82 -6.09 -15.25 0.19
N GLY A 83 -5.54 -14.04 0.21
CA GLY A 83 -4.38 -13.71 -0.61
C GLY A 83 -3.11 -14.39 -0.11
N ASN A 84 -2.94 -14.56 1.21
CA ASN A 84 -1.81 -15.28 1.77
C ASN A 84 -1.87 -16.78 1.49
N LEU A 85 -3.07 -17.38 1.48
CA LEU A 85 -3.23 -18.78 1.03
C LEU A 85 -2.75 -18.96 -0.42
N LYS A 86 -3.07 -18.01 -1.32
CA LYS A 86 -2.49 -17.98 -2.67
C LYS A 86 -0.96 -17.89 -2.62
N ASP A 87 -0.40 -17.07 -1.74
CA ASP A 87 1.06 -16.93 -1.61
C ASP A 87 1.73 -18.24 -1.19
N VAL A 88 1.13 -18.96 -0.25
CA VAL A 88 1.57 -20.30 0.15
C VAL A 88 1.56 -21.28 -1.02
N LEU A 89 0.50 -21.29 -1.84
CA LEU A 89 0.44 -22.12 -3.05
C LEU A 89 1.55 -21.75 -4.05
N ILE A 90 1.85 -20.46 -4.21
CA ILE A 90 2.96 -19.99 -5.06
C ILE A 90 4.31 -20.45 -4.49
N TYR A 91 4.52 -20.38 -3.18
CA TYR A 91 5.74 -20.90 -2.54
C TYR A 91 5.91 -22.40 -2.76
N MET A 92 4.84 -23.19 -2.69
CA MET A 92 4.89 -24.63 -2.96
C MET A 92 5.24 -24.92 -4.42
N ILE A 93 4.62 -24.21 -5.37
CA ILE A 93 4.93 -24.35 -6.79
C ILE A 93 6.40 -24.00 -7.06
N CYS A 94 6.88 -22.92 -6.46
CA CYS A 94 8.24 -22.39 -6.62
C CYS A 94 9.23 -22.89 -5.56
N PHE A 95 8.98 -24.04 -4.91
CA PHE A 95 9.77 -24.47 -3.74
C PHE A 95 11.28 -24.53 -4.00
N ASN A 96 11.68 -25.04 -5.18
CA ASN A 96 13.08 -25.12 -5.60
C ASN A 96 13.70 -23.76 -5.98
N LEU A 97 12.88 -22.73 -6.19
CA LEU A 97 13.30 -21.37 -6.49
C LEU A 97 13.25 -20.45 -5.26
N LEU A 98 12.83 -20.93 -4.08
CA LEU A 98 12.78 -20.10 -2.88
C LEU A 98 14.12 -19.39 -2.60
N PRO A 99 15.30 -20.05 -2.67
CA PRO A 99 16.57 -19.35 -2.46
C PRO A 99 16.87 -18.21 -3.45
N LYS A 100 16.14 -18.16 -4.58
CA LYS A 100 16.23 -17.13 -5.63
C LYS A 100 14.95 -16.29 -5.73
N MET A 101 14.08 -16.38 -4.74
CA MET A 101 12.84 -15.61 -4.64
C MET A 101 13.04 -14.41 -3.72
N TYR A 102 12.68 -13.23 -4.22
CA TYR A 102 12.68 -11.96 -3.49
C TYR A 102 11.24 -11.54 -3.28
N ILE A 103 10.80 -11.58 -2.02
CA ILE A 103 9.44 -11.20 -1.65
C ILE A 103 9.40 -9.72 -1.28
N HIS A 104 8.33 -9.01 -1.64
CA HIS A 104 8.13 -7.61 -1.30
C HIS A 104 6.82 -7.44 -0.51
N LEU A 105 6.95 -6.88 0.70
CA LEU A 105 5.84 -6.49 1.54
C LEU A 105 5.69 -4.96 1.53
N HIS A 106 4.58 -4.47 0.97
CA HIS A 106 4.29 -3.03 0.89
C HIS A 106 3.58 -2.46 2.13
N GLY A 107 2.97 -3.31 2.98
CA GLY A 107 2.18 -2.86 4.14
C GLY A 107 2.70 -3.41 5.47
N GLY A 108 2.36 -2.70 6.54
CA GLY A 108 2.79 -3.03 7.91
C GLY A 108 1.77 -3.80 8.74
N SER A 109 0.74 -4.37 8.10
CA SER A 109 -0.39 -4.97 8.78
C SER A 109 -0.36 -6.51 8.80
N LEU A 110 0.57 -7.14 8.07
CA LEU A 110 0.70 -8.60 7.96
C LEU A 110 0.66 -9.32 9.31
N LYS A 111 1.50 -8.87 10.27
CA LYS A 111 1.60 -9.47 11.60
C LYS A 111 0.28 -9.37 12.36
N ARG A 112 -0.21 -8.13 12.53
CA ARG A 112 -1.44 -7.84 13.29
C ARG A 112 -2.70 -8.47 12.68
N LEU A 113 -2.84 -8.44 11.34
CA LEU A 113 -4.06 -8.89 10.67
C LEU A 113 -4.06 -10.40 10.39
N LEU A 114 -2.89 -11.04 10.24
CA LEU A 114 -2.79 -12.48 9.95
C LEU A 114 -2.08 -13.28 11.02
N PHE A 115 -0.82 -12.98 11.32
CA PHE A 115 0.00 -13.87 12.13
C PHE A 115 -0.47 -13.94 13.59
N ASP A 116 -0.85 -12.80 14.17
CA ASP A 116 -1.37 -12.73 15.53
C ASP A 116 -2.77 -13.38 15.62
N LYS A 117 -3.57 -13.28 14.55
CA LYS A 117 -4.95 -13.81 14.50
C LYS A 117 -5.00 -15.30 14.15
N TYR A 118 -4.06 -15.79 13.35
CA TYR A 118 -4.03 -17.16 12.83
C TYR A 118 -2.61 -17.75 13.00
N PRO A 119 -2.26 -18.30 14.17
CA PRO A 119 -0.92 -18.83 14.44
C PRO A 119 -0.45 -19.92 13.46
N TRP A 120 -1.37 -20.73 12.93
CA TRP A 120 -1.05 -21.73 11.92
C TRP A 120 -0.59 -21.10 10.59
N VAL A 121 -1.15 -19.95 10.21
CA VAL A 121 -0.73 -19.18 9.03
C VAL A 121 0.69 -18.67 9.23
N PHE A 122 1.02 -18.19 10.43
CA PHE A 122 2.37 -17.79 10.79
C PHE A 122 3.36 -18.95 10.64
N ILE A 123 3.07 -20.12 11.21
CA ILE A 123 3.95 -21.29 11.12
C ILE A 123 4.21 -21.68 9.66
N LEU A 124 3.16 -21.69 8.84
CA LEU A 124 3.25 -22.03 7.42
C LEU A 124 4.08 -21.00 6.64
N ASN A 125 3.83 -19.71 6.84
CA ASN A 125 4.61 -18.65 6.20
C ASN A 125 6.06 -18.66 6.66
N ARG A 126 6.32 -18.82 7.96
CA ARG A 126 7.67 -18.95 8.52
C ARG A 126 8.45 -20.09 7.87
N PHE A 127 7.80 -21.22 7.60
CA PHE A 127 8.43 -22.34 6.90
C PHE A 127 8.93 -21.92 5.50
N PHE A 128 8.11 -21.26 4.68
CA PHE A 128 8.54 -20.87 3.33
C PHE A 128 9.49 -19.66 3.34
N ILE A 129 9.12 -18.61 4.07
CA ILE A 129 9.80 -17.31 4.02
C ILE A 129 11.23 -17.39 4.54
N LYS A 130 11.55 -18.23 5.54
CA LYS A 130 12.95 -18.39 5.98
C LYS A 130 13.90 -18.90 4.89
N ARG A 131 13.35 -19.49 3.81
CA ARG A 131 14.09 -20.06 2.69
C ARG A 131 14.23 -19.11 1.51
N VAL A 132 13.59 -17.93 1.56
CA VAL A 132 13.65 -16.98 0.46
C VAL A 132 15.06 -16.41 0.28
N GLY A 133 15.35 -15.94 -0.93
CA GLY A 133 16.59 -15.25 -1.27
C GLY A 133 16.67 -13.86 -0.63
N GLY A 134 15.54 -13.16 -0.56
CA GLY A 134 15.47 -11.85 0.09
C GLY A 134 14.05 -11.39 0.43
N VAL A 135 13.96 -10.43 1.35
CA VAL A 135 12.72 -9.77 1.77
C VAL A 135 12.90 -8.26 1.60
N ILE A 136 12.00 -7.63 0.86
CA ILE A 136 11.98 -6.20 0.60
C ILE A 136 10.86 -5.57 1.43
N LEU A 137 11.19 -4.54 2.20
CA LEU A 137 10.27 -3.83 3.09
C LEU A 137 10.29 -2.34 2.78
N SER A 138 9.16 -1.65 3.01
CA SER A 138 9.08 -0.20 2.79
C SER A 138 9.57 0.68 3.96
N GLY A 139 9.89 0.08 5.12
CA GLY A 139 10.39 0.82 6.28
C GLY A 139 10.79 -0.07 7.46
N ASP A 140 11.59 0.47 8.37
CA ASP A 140 12.15 -0.23 9.54
C ASP A 140 11.09 -0.83 10.48
N SER A 141 9.92 -0.20 10.58
CA SER A 141 8.82 -0.69 11.41
C SER A 141 8.29 -2.05 10.98
N HIS A 142 8.63 -2.54 9.79
CA HIS A 142 8.23 -3.86 9.30
C HIS A 142 9.27 -4.94 9.59
N LEU A 143 10.47 -4.59 10.07
CA LEU A 143 11.52 -5.55 10.40
C LEU A 143 11.07 -6.55 11.47
N GLU A 144 10.29 -6.09 12.45
CA GLU A 144 9.79 -6.93 13.53
C GLU A 144 8.94 -8.11 13.06
N ILE A 145 8.39 -8.05 11.83
CA ILE A 145 7.59 -9.12 11.26
C ILE A 145 8.47 -10.35 10.94
N PHE A 146 9.71 -10.12 10.51
CA PHE A 146 10.60 -11.17 9.99
C PHE A 146 11.82 -11.46 10.89
N ARG A 147 12.05 -10.63 11.90
CA ARG A 147 13.26 -10.61 12.75
C ARG A 147 13.68 -11.98 13.28
N ASP A 148 12.71 -12.79 13.68
CA ASP A 148 12.97 -14.04 14.41
C ASP A 148 13.17 -15.27 13.50
N TYR A 149 13.03 -15.11 12.19
CA TYR A 149 13.10 -16.26 11.27
C TYR A 149 13.66 -15.97 9.88
N VAL A 150 14.03 -14.73 9.58
CA VAL A 150 14.78 -14.35 8.38
C VAL A 150 16.12 -13.73 8.78
N ASP A 151 17.20 -14.20 8.15
CA ASP A 151 18.52 -13.58 8.30
C ASP A 151 18.45 -12.11 7.86
N GLN A 152 18.88 -11.19 8.73
CA GLN A 152 18.83 -9.75 8.48
C GLN A 152 19.63 -9.35 7.23
N LYS A 153 20.65 -10.12 6.85
CA LYS A 153 21.41 -9.89 5.60
C LYS A 153 20.57 -10.08 4.33
N LYS A 154 19.45 -10.80 4.44
CA LYS A 154 18.48 -11.02 3.35
C LYS A 154 17.38 -9.96 3.31
N VAL A 155 17.34 -9.05 4.29
CA VAL A 155 16.31 -8.02 4.38
C VAL A 155 16.86 -6.73 3.78
N SER A 156 16.09 -6.12 2.88
CA SER A 156 16.41 -4.83 2.28
C SER A 156 15.25 -3.87 2.51
N ILE A 157 15.56 -2.69 3.04
CA ILE A 157 14.57 -1.62 3.25
C ILE A 157 14.66 -0.66 2.07
N ILE A 158 13.56 -0.54 1.33
CA ILE A 158 13.42 0.36 0.19
C ILE A 158 12.26 1.32 0.52
N PRO A 159 12.55 2.55 0.98
CA PRO A 159 11.53 3.51 1.31
C PRO A 159 10.56 3.77 0.15
N ASN A 160 9.31 4.07 0.49
CA ASN A 160 8.37 4.57 -0.51
C ASN A 160 8.86 5.88 -1.12
N PHE A 161 8.51 6.11 -2.38
CA PHE A 161 8.88 7.31 -3.13
C PHE A 161 7.63 8.09 -3.59
N ALA A 162 7.88 9.32 -4.02
CA ALA A 162 6.94 10.12 -4.80
C ALA A 162 7.60 10.46 -6.14
N GLN A 163 6.81 10.60 -7.20
CA GLN A 163 7.37 10.90 -8.51
C GLN A 163 7.86 12.34 -8.61
N ASP A 164 8.93 12.55 -9.37
CA ASP A 164 9.60 13.85 -9.51
C ASP A 164 8.67 14.97 -9.96
N TYR A 165 7.68 14.67 -10.81
CA TYR A 165 6.71 15.65 -11.30
C TYR A 165 5.79 16.23 -10.22
N LEU A 166 5.72 15.60 -9.04
CA LEU A 166 4.95 16.09 -7.89
C LEU A 166 5.68 17.19 -7.12
N PHE A 167 7.00 17.31 -7.30
CA PHE A 167 7.82 18.28 -6.58
C PHE A 167 7.86 19.61 -7.34
N LEU A 168 7.64 20.71 -6.60
CA LEU A 168 7.69 22.07 -7.14
C LEU A 168 9.02 22.73 -6.81
N SER A 169 9.47 23.63 -7.69
CA SER A 169 10.63 24.47 -7.40
C SER A 169 10.32 25.48 -6.29
N GLU A 170 11.34 25.85 -5.51
CA GLU A 170 11.22 26.84 -4.43
C GLU A 170 10.65 28.18 -4.93
N LYS A 171 11.05 28.61 -6.12
CA LYS A 171 10.51 29.82 -6.78
C LYS A 171 9.00 29.72 -7.01
N THR A 172 8.51 28.55 -7.42
CA THR A 172 7.07 28.31 -7.63
C THR A 172 6.32 28.33 -6.32
N ILE A 173 6.90 27.74 -5.26
CA ILE A 173 6.34 27.76 -3.91
C ILE A 173 6.24 29.21 -3.42
N ARG A 174 7.34 29.98 -3.43
CA ARG A 174 7.37 31.39 -2.98
C ARG A 174 6.31 32.23 -3.69
N ARG A 175 6.23 32.16 -5.02
CA ARG A 175 5.22 32.88 -5.81
C ARG A 175 3.78 32.54 -5.40
N LYS A 176 3.50 31.29 -5.01
CA LYS A 176 2.18 30.90 -4.50
C LYS A 176 1.85 31.53 -3.16
N PHE A 177 2.85 31.84 -2.32
CA PHE A 177 2.68 32.47 -1.02
C PHE A 177 2.66 34.00 -1.08
N ASP A 178 3.32 34.63 -2.06
CA ASP A 178 3.36 36.09 -2.23
C ASP A 178 1.98 36.71 -2.58
N GLN A 179 1.04 35.89 -3.06
CA GLN A 179 -0.29 36.33 -3.54
C GLN A 179 -1.46 35.71 -2.75
N LEU A 180 -1.27 35.41 -1.46
CA LEU A 180 -2.32 34.79 -0.65
C LEU A 180 -3.20 35.81 0.08
N SER A 181 -4.52 35.68 -0.12
CA SER A 181 -5.53 36.30 0.75
C SER A 181 -5.73 35.53 2.06
N SER A 182 -5.51 34.21 2.05
CA SER A 182 -5.64 33.31 3.21
C SER A 182 -4.80 32.04 3.02
N ILE A 183 -4.29 31.46 4.11
CA ILE A 183 -3.56 30.19 4.08
C ILE A 183 -4.54 29.01 4.09
N ARG A 184 -4.45 28.11 3.10
CA ARG A 184 -5.22 26.88 3.08
C ARG A 184 -4.51 25.78 3.87
N LEU A 185 -5.20 25.22 4.86
CA LEU A 185 -4.80 24.05 5.62
C LEU A 185 -5.60 22.87 5.06
N LEU A 186 -4.95 21.96 4.35
CA LEU A 186 -5.60 20.79 3.76
C LEU A 186 -5.31 19.53 4.59
N PHE A 187 -6.37 18.87 5.04
CA PHE A 187 -6.33 17.50 5.56
C PHE A 187 -6.74 16.53 4.45
N ILE A 188 -5.85 15.60 4.09
CA ILE A 188 -6.11 14.58 3.06
C ILE A 188 -5.90 13.17 3.61
N SER A 189 -6.99 12.48 3.94
CA SER A 189 -7.02 11.09 4.41
C SER A 189 -8.47 10.65 4.62
N ASN A 190 -8.72 9.35 4.74
CA ASN A 190 -9.99 8.88 5.33
C ASN A 190 -10.20 9.50 6.72
N MET A 191 -11.45 9.86 7.01
CA MET A 191 -11.87 10.56 8.23
C MET A 191 -12.05 9.58 9.40
N ILE A 192 -10.97 8.90 9.76
CA ILE A 192 -10.94 7.96 10.89
C ILE A 192 -10.34 8.62 12.12
N PRO A 193 -10.81 8.33 13.35
CA PRO A 193 -10.31 8.96 14.57
C PRO A 193 -8.78 8.89 14.73
N LEU A 194 -8.19 7.75 14.36
CA LEU A 194 -6.74 7.52 14.41
C LEU A 194 -5.92 8.50 13.53
N LYS A 195 -6.53 9.07 12.50
CA LYS A 195 -5.89 10.06 11.61
C LYS A 195 -6.00 11.49 12.13
N GLY A 196 -6.72 11.72 13.23
CA GLY A 196 -6.73 13.01 13.93
C GLY A 196 -7.50 14.12 13.24
N TYR A 197 -8.42 13.81 12.30
CA TYR A 197 -9.19 14.83 11.58
C TYR A 197 -10.03 15.71 12.53
N LEU A 198 -10.62 15.11 13.58
CA LEU A 198 -11.35 15.84 14.62
C LEU A 198 -10.43 16.69 15.50
N ILE A 199 -9.23 16.20 15.82
CA ILE A 199 -8.25 16.95 16.61
C ILE A 199 -7.83 18.20 15.86
N LEU A 200 -7.58 18.09 14.55
CA LEU A 200 -7.29 19.23 13.68
C LEU A 200 -8.45 20.24 13.64
N LEU A 201 -9.69 19.75 13.48
CA LEU A 201 -10.88 20.60 13.51
C LEU A 201 -11.00 21.35 14.84
N GLU A 202 -10.86 20.66 15.97
CA GLU A 202 -10.96 21.26 17.30
C GLU A 202 -9.86 22.29 17.55
N GLY A 203 -8.62 21.99 17.14
CA GLY A 203 -7.51 22.95 17.19
C GLY A 203 -7.79 24.21 16.37
N PHE A 204 -8.33 24.06 15.15
CA PHE A 204 -8.72 25.19 14.32
C PHE A 204 -9.85 26.02 14.92
N LEU A 205 -10.84 25.36 15.54
CA LEU A 205 -11.95 26.02 16.22
C LEU A 205 -11.55 26.74 17.51
N ALA A 206 -10.45 26.32 18.14
CA ALA A 206 -9.89 26.95 19.33
C ALA A 206 -9.00 28.17 19.02
N LEU A 207 -8.71 28.47 17.75
CA LEU A 207 -7.95 29.66 17.37
C LEU A 207 -8.70 30.95 17.72
N LYS A 208 -7.94 32.00 18.09
CA LYS A 208 -8.50 33.36 18.23
C LYS A 208 -9.08 33.82 16.89
N ALA A 209 -10.18 34.56 16.92
CA ALA A 209 -10.95 34.92 15.73
C ALA A 209 -10.14 35.71 14.67
N ASP A 210 -9.22 36.58 15.10
CA ASP A 210 -8.32 37.33 14.23
C ASP A 210 -7.31 36.45 13.51
N LEU A 211 -6.85 35.38 14.17
CA LEU A 211 -5.94 34.40 13.59
C LEU A 211 -6.70 33.42 12.68
N GLN A 212 -7.85 32.92 13.14
CA GLN A 212 -8.67 31.96 12.41
C GLN A 212 -9.09 32.48 11.03
N LYS A 213 -9.44 33.78 10.92
CA LYS A 213 -9.80 34.44 9.65
C LYS A 213 -8.68 34.43 8.59
N LYS A 214 -7.43 34.19 8.99
CA LYS A 214 -6.29 34.11 8.06
C LYS A 214 -6.16 32.74 7.40
N TYR A 215 -6.92 31.75 7.85
CA TYR A 215 -6.84 30.36 7.40
C TYR A 215 -8.16 29.85 6.83
N VAL A 216 -8.06 28.89 5.92
CA VAL A 216 -9.16 28.09 5.38
C VAL A 216 -8.80 26.63 5.65
N LEU A 217 -9.65 25.88 6.34
CA LEU A 217 -9.43 24.47 6.66
C LEU A 217 -10.25 23.58 5.71
N GLU A 218 -9.57 22.81 4.88
CA GLU A 218 -10.17 21.92 3.89
C GLU A 218 -9.96 20.46 4.30
N PHE A 219 -10.99 19.65 4.15
CA PHE A 219 -10.98 18.22 4.42
C PHE A 219 -11.25 17.47 3.13
N ALA A 220 -10.37 16.54 2.74
CA ALA A 220 -10.52 15.71 1.55
C ALA A 220 -10.39 14.23 1.92
N GLY A 221 -11.51 13.52 1.94
CA GLY A 221 -11.55 12.09 2.26
C GLY A 221 -12.95 11.57 2.51
N ARG A 222 -13.04 10.26 2.75
CA ARG A 222 -14.33 9.59 3.04
C ARG A 222 -14.47 9.32 4.53
N PHE A 223 -15.69 9.46 5.03
CA PHE A 223 -16.08 8.94 6.34
C PHE A 223 -16.27 7.42 6.25
N ASN A 224 -15.94 6.69 7.33
CA ASN A 224 -16.18 5.25 7.36
C ASN A 224 -17.63 4.94 7.75
N THR A 225 -18.25 5.78 8.59
CA THR A 225 -19.65 5.62 9.00
C THR A 225 -20.43 6.93 8.90
N GLU A 226 -21.76 6.83 8.83
CA GLU A 226 -22.64 8.00 8.78
C GLU A 226 -22.68 8.73 10.14
N GLU A 227 -22.45 8.02 11.24
CA GLU A 227 -22.31 8.63 12.58
C GLU A 227 -21.08 9.52 12.66
N GLU A 228 -19.92 9.07 12.16
CA GLU A 228 -18.69 9.88 12.10
C GLU A 228 -18.90 11.16 11.30
N ARG A 229 -19.64 11.04 10.19
CA ARG A 229 -20.03 12.17 9.35
C ARG A 229 -20.95 13.13 10.09
N SER A 230 -21.98 12.62 10.76
CA SER A 230 -22.95 13.42 11.52
C SER A 230 -22.28 14.22 12.65
N ILE A 231 -21.38 13.59 13.40
CA ILE A 231 -20.59 14.24 14.46
C ILE A 231 -19.75 15.38 13.88
N PHE A 232 -19.10 15.12 12.74
CA PHE A 232 -18.29 16.14 12.08
C PHE A 232 -19.16 17.32 11.59
N GLU A 233 -20.27 17.02 10.90
CA GLU A 233 -21.20 18.02 10.37
C GLU A 233 -21.85 18.86 11.48
N GLU A 234 -22.14 18.26 12.63
CA GLU A 234 -22.64 18.96 13.82
C GLU A 234 -21.61 19.96 14.37
N LYS A 235 -20.35 19.55 14.50
CA LYS A 235 -19.25 20.43 14.99
C LYS A 235 -19.00 21.64 14.10
N ILE A 236 -19.29 21.53 12.81
CA ILE A 236 -19.15 22.63 11.84
C ILE A 236 -20.47 23.39 11.57
N LYS A 237 -21.59 22.96 12.15
CA LYS A 237 -22.90 23.60 11.95
C LYS A 237 -22.86 25.03 12.47
N GLY A 238 -23.27 25.99 11.63
CA GLY A 238 -23.15 27.43 11.91
C GLY A 238 -21.73 28.00 11.77
N LYS A 239 -20.74 27.16 11.41
CA LYS A 239 -19.33 27.54 11.23
C LYS A 239 -18.81 27.40 9.80
N LYS A 240 -19.68 27.08 8.83
CA LYS A 240 -19.35 27.01 7.39
C LYS A 240 -18.84 28.35 6.82
N THR A 241 -19.15 29.47 7.47
CA THR A 241 -18.64 30.80 7.15
C THR A 241 -17.19 31.06 7.59
N PHE A 242 -16.54 30.13 8.29
CA PHE A 242 -15.17 30.28 8.83
C PHE A 242 -14.12 29.53 8.00
N GLY A 243 -14.38 29.34 6.71
CA GLY A 243 -13.43 28.73 5.78
C GLY A 243 -13.28 27.22 5.95
N ILE A 244 -14.32 26.49 6.36
CA ILE A 244 -14.30 25.02 6.42
C ILE A 244 -14.98 24.44 5.18
N THR A 245 -14.26 23.62 4.40
CA THR A 245 -14.80 22.91 3.23
C THR A 245 -14.53 21.40 3.37
N VAL A 246 -15.48 20.56 2.95
CA VAL A 246 -15.42 19.08 2.97
C VAL A 246 -15.70 18.56 1.57
#